data_AF-S9TZ71-F1
#
_entry.id   AF-S9TZ71-F1
#
_cell.length_a   1.000
_cell.length_b   1.000
_cell.length_c   1.000
_cell.angle_alpha   90.00
_cell.angle_beta   90.00
_cell.angle_gamma   90.00
#
_symmetry.space_group_name_H-M   'P 1'
#
loop_
_entity.id
_entity.type
_entity.pdbx_description
1 polymer ?
#
loop_
_entity_poly.entity_id
_entity_poly.type
_entity_poly.pdbx_seq_one_letter_code
_entity_poly.pdbx_strand_id
1 'polypeptide(L)'
;MDDLWIKENGDSVIHAIDHVFRRLLANLLLDFDNPKFHAVRASNSAIHRNTEGLSHEFIKHLFHLIGFQYDTTTEAWHFSGSKESIEGADAELSRIETLIKIENEVPLIPSTLKRRQEDEERVKQELLEKFHNDRKHTSDDDPIIEPSNTFCPEDFTAITPELTSAVKKALLNTGRVRNAFFEHKDLTIRVMKHGRVYACTAKCDNTCLEAHWHIVTRNVLYSYIAHLSPDGKVLNHLGMEYGYQYNSMPGTPNFRKTVCFTAKLVSPDGQLLKNEHPNKAVENCIYCQQPFHKLLL
;
A
#
# COMPACT_ATOMS: atom_id res chain seq x y z
N MET A 1 0.31 -4.42 29.81
CA MET A 1 -1.11 -4.26 29.41
C MET A 1 -1.31 -5.05 28.10
N ASP A 2 -0.63 -6.20 27.98
CA ASP A 2 -0.12 -6.75 26.71
C ASP A 2 -0.64 -8.16 26.38
N ASP A 3 -1.57 -8.69 27.18
CA ASP A 3 -1.98 -10.10 27.12
C ASP A 3 -3.45 -10.30 26.70
N LEU A 4 -4.15 -9.24 26.28
CA LEU A 4 -5.59 -9.32 26.00
C LEU A 4 -5.89 -10.07 24.69
N TRP A 5 -4.96 -10.04 23.72
CA TRP A 5 -5.09 -10.71 22.43
C TRP A 5 -4.69 -12.20 22.47
N ILE A 6 -3.86 -12.62 23.45
CA ILE A 6 -3.36 -14.00 23.60
C ILE A 6 -4.50 -15.02 23.86
N LYS A 7 -5.66 -14.54 24.32
CA LYS A 7 -6.84 -15.38 24.60
C LYS A 7 -7.80 -15.51 23.43
N GLU A 8 -7.62 -14.73 22.38
CA GLU A 8 -8.52 -14.68 21.24
C GLU A 8 -8.01 -15.61 20.13
N ASN A 9 -8.92 -16.17 19.34
CA ASN A 9 -8.53 -16.98 18.18
C ASN A 9 -7.90 -16.07 17.11
N GLY A 10 -6.62 -16.30 16.77
CA GLY A 10 -5.87 -15.47 15.83
C GLY A 10 -6.53 -15.29 14.46
N ASP A 11 -7.14 -16.34 13.90
CA ASP A 11 -7.86 -16.25 12.62
C ASP A 11 -9.10 -15.37 12.73
N SER A 12 -9.82 -15.46 13.86
CA SER A 12 -10.99 -14.63 14.13
C SER A 12 -10.61 -13.16 14.33
N VAL A 13 -9.44 -12.91 14.96
CA VAL A 13 -8.87 -11.56 15.14
C VAL A 13 -8.51 -10.96 13.77
N ILE A 14 -7.76 -11.69 12.94
CA ILE A 14 -7.39 -11.23 11.60
C ILE A 14 -8.64 -10.97 10.76
N HIS A 15 -9.63 -11.87 10.81
CA HIS A 15 -10.88 -11.71 10.08
C HIS A 15 -11.63 -10.43 10.49
N ALA A 16 -11.74 -10.15 11.79
CA ALA A 16 -12.40 -8.94 12.29
C ALA A 16 -11.65 -7.67 11.90
N ILE A 17 -10.32 -7.67 12.01
CA ILE A 17 -9.47 -6.54 11.61
C ILE A 17 -9.68 -6.24 10.11
N ASP A 18 -9.59 -7.24 9.25
CA ASP A 18 -9.74 -7.11 7.79
C ASP A 18 -11.12 -6.61 7.36
N HIS A 19 -12.16 -7.18 7.97
CA HIS A 19 -13.54 -7.01 7.49
C HIS A 19 -14.32 -5.90 8.20
N VAL A 20 -13.82 -5.41 9.34
CA VAL A 20 -14.45 -4.31 10.10
C VAL A 20 -13.46 -3.16 10.27
N PHE A 21 -12.42 -3.34 11.07
CA PHE A 21 -11.62 -2.21 11.59
C PHE A 21 -10.80 -1.51 10.51
N ARG A 22 -10.17 -2.26 9.59
CA ARG A 22 -9.46 -1.70 8.42
C ARG A 22 -10.40 -0.93 7.50
N ARG A 23 -11.67 -1.37 7.37
CA ARG A 23 -12.66 -0.67 6.54
C ARG A 23 -13.13 0.63 7.16
N LEU A 24 -13.29 0.65 8.49
CA LEU A 24 -13.64 1.86 9.23
C LEU A 24 -12.53 2.92 9.10
N LEU A 25 -11.27 2.51 9.29
CA LEU A 25 -10.11 3.38 9.04
C LEU A 25 -10.04 3.85 7.58
N ALA A 26 -10.22 2.95 6.62
CA ALA A 26 -10.18 3.29 5.19
C ALA A 26 -11.24 4.34 4.80
N ASN A 27 -12.44 4.26 5.38
CA ASN A 27 -13.48 5.26 5.17
C ASN A 27 -13.08 6.64 5.71
N LEU A 28 -12.48 6.69 6.91
CA LEU A 28 -11.99 7.94 7.50
C LEU A 28 -10.81 8.55 6.72
N LEU A 29 -9.93 7.72 6.15
CA LEU A 29 -8.83 8.16 5.28
C LEU A 29 -9.32 8.67 3.91
N LEU A 30 -10.37 8.07 3.37
CA LEU A 30 -10.91 8.42 2.05
C LEU A 30 -11.53 9.81 2.04
N ASP A 31 -12.30 10.15 3.07
CA ASP A 31 -13.02 11.42 3.18
C ASP A 31 -13.24 11.77 4.66
N PHE A 32 -12.20 12.33 5.28
CA PHE A 32 -12.19 12.60 6.72
C PHE A 32 -13.29 13.56 7.16
N ASP A 33 -13.69 14.52 6.33
CA ASP A 33 -14.69 15.52 6.71
C ASP A 33 -16.14 15.00 6.59
N ASN A 34 -16.31 13.73 6.19
CA ASN A 34 -17.62 13.12 5.98
C ASN A 34 -18.22 12.58 7.30
N PRO A 35 -19.31 13.17 7.81
CA PRO A 35 -19.90 12.77 9.09
C PRO A 35 -20.45 11.34 9.08
N LYS A 36 -20.70 10.73 7.92
CA LYS A 36 -21.17 9.34 7.82
C LYS A 36 -20.11 8.32 8.22
N PHE A 37 -18.83 8.68 8.16
CA PHE A 37 -17.73 7.78 8.50
C PHE A 37 -17.33 7.87 9.98
N HIS A 38 -17.85 8.87 10.68
CA HIS A 38 -17.52 9.14 12.08
C HIS A 38 -18.43 8.41 13.06
N ALA A 39 -19.49 7.74 12.60
CA ALA A 39 -20.44 7.08 13.48
C ALA A 39 -20.83 5.70 12.97
N VAL A 40 -20.81 4.70 13.85
CA VAL A 40 -21.23 3.33 13.52
C VAL A 40 -22.09 2.77 14.64
N ARG A 41 -23.31 2.32 14.30
CA ARG A 41 -24.21 1.70 15.28
C ARG A 41 -23.61 0.41 15.82
N ALA A 42 -23.67 0.20 17.13
CA ALA A 42 -23.19 -1.04 17.74
C ALA A 42 -24.00 -2.25 17.31
N SER A 43 -25.30 -2.07 17.03
CA SER A 43 -26.20 -3.12 16.55
C SER A 43 -26.01 -3.50 15.06
N ASN A 44 -24.92 -3.08 14.42
CA ASN A 44 -24.70 -3.34 12.99
C ASN A 44 -24.43 -4.82 12.75
N SER A 45 -25.30 -5.47 11.97
CA SER A 45 -25.21 -6.90 11.67
C SER A 45 -23.90 -7.31 10.98
N ALA A 46 -23.31 -6.41 10.19
CA ALA A 46 -22.01 -6.66 9.56
C ALA A 46 -20.85 -6.60 10.55
N ILE A 47 -20.92 -5.80 11.61
CA ILE A 47 -19.93 -5.84 12.70
C ILE A 47 -20.07 -7.17 13.42
N HIS A 48 -21.26 -7.48 13.94
CA HIS A 48 -21.51 -8.70 14.70
C HIS A 48 -21.08 -9.98 13.98
N ARG A 49 -21.40 -10.09 12.68
CA ARG A 49 -21.03 -11.25 11.88
C ARG A 49 -19.52 -11.40 11.71
N ASN A 50 -18.81 -10.28 11.55
CA ASN A 50 -17.37 -10.32 11.26
C ASN A 50 -16.49 -10.31 12.52
N THR A 51 -17.07 -9.97 13.67
CA THR A 51 -16.43 -10.08 14.99
C THR A 51 -16.93 -11.30 15.78
N GLU A 52 -17.63 -12.22 15.11
CA GLU A 52 -18.12 -13.45 15.73
C GLU A 52 -16.92 -14.30 16.20
N GLY A 53 -16.96 -14.74 17.45
CA GLY A 53 -15.87 -15.50 18.07
C GLY A 53 -14.84 -14.67 18.84
N LEU A 54 -14.94 -13.34 18.83
CA LEU A 54 -14.12 -12.45 19.66
C LEU A 54 -14.83 -12.01 20.94
N SER A 55 -14.09 -11.82 22.03
CA SER A 55 -14.67 -11.26 23.25
C SER A 55 -15.10 -9.80 23.05
N HIS A 56 -16.17 -9.41 23.75
CA HIS A 56 -16.67 -8.02 23.69
C HIS A 56 -15.60 -7.02 24.15
N GLU A 57 -14.82 -7.37 25.17
CA GLU A 57 -13.74 -6.50 25.67
C GLU A 57 -12.65 -6.29 24.62
N PHE A 58 -12.31 -7.33 23.84
CA PHE A 58 -11.36 -7.22 22.74
C PHE A 58 -11.91 -6.40 21.57
N ILE A 59 -13.17 -6.60 21.19
CA ILE A 59 -13.84 -5.78 20.16
C ILE A 59 -13.83 -4.30 20.57
N LYS A 60 -14.17 -4.01 21.83
CA LYS A 60 -14.13 -2.66 22.40
C LYS A 60 -12.73 -2.09 22.41
N HIS A 61 -11.72 -2.88 22.71
CA HIS A 61 -10.32 -2.47 22.60
C HIS A 61 -9.95 -2.09 21.17
N LEU A 62 -10.33 -2.89 20.17
CA LEU A 62 -10.07 -2.57 18.76
C LEU A 62 -10.76 -1.28 18.31
N PHE A 63 -12.00 -1.01 18.76
CA PHE A 63 -12.67 0.27 18.49
C PHE A 63 -11.92 1.45 19.11
N HIS A 64 -11.50 1.35 20.37
CA HIS A 64 -10.73 2.41 21.02
C HIS A 64 -9.37 2.63 20.36
N LEU A 65 -8.71 1.56 19.93
CA LEU A 65 -7.43 1.61 19.24
C LEU A 65 -7.55 2.41 17.94
N ILE A 66 -8.65 2.28 17.21
CA ILE A 66 -8.93 3.08 16.01
C ILE A 66 -9.60 4.43 16.28
N GLY A 67 -9.61 4.89 17.54
CA GLY A 67 -10.10 6.22 17.93
C GLY A 67 -11.63 6.34 18.03
N PHE A 68 -12.36 5.22 18.06
CA PHE A 68 -13.81 5.21 18.27
C PHE A 68 -14.15 5.02 19.75
N GLN A 69 -15.08 5.82 20.25
CA GLN A 69 -15.62 5.75 21.60
C GLN A 69 -17.08 5.35 21.57
N TYR A 70 -17.49 4.51 22.53
CA TYR A 70 -18.88 4.08 22.64
C TYR A 70 -19.71 5.14 23.35
N ASP A 71 -20.76 5.63 22.69
CA ASP A 71 -21.77 6.50 23.28
C ASP A 71 -23.00 5.66 23.68
N THR A 72 -23.24 5.56 24.99
CA THR A 72 -24.38 4.85 25.56
C THR A 72 -25.72 5.50 25.25
N THR A 73 -25.73 6.78 24.88
CA THR A 73 -26.96 7.54 24.57
C THR A 73 -27.47 7.23 23.18
N THR A 74 -26.56 7.06 22.21
CA THR A 74 -26.89 6.80 20.80
C THR A 74 -26.69 5.33 20.40
N GLU A 75 -26.23 4.49 21.33
CA GLU A 75 -25.85 3.08 21.12
C GLU A 75 -24.91 2.91 19.90
N ALA A 76 -23.99 3.87 19.73
CA ALA A 76 -23.11 3.95 18.58
C ALA A 76 -21.67 4.25 18.99
N TRP A 77 -20.75 3.77 18.17
CA TRP A 77 -19.34 4.11 18.21
C TRP A 77 -19.14 5.40 17.42
N HIS A 78 -18.60 6.43 18.07
CA HIS A 78 -18.25 7.70 17.44
C HIS A 78 -16.75 7.88 17.40
N PHE A 79 -16.24 8.27 16.24
CA PHE A 79 -14.84 8.61 16.07
C PHE A 79 -14.55 9.94 16.75
N SER A 80 -13.59 9.94 17.69
CA SER A 80 -13.16 11.11 18.44
C SER A 80 -11.67 11.43 18.22
N GLY A 81 -11.05 10.79 17.23
CA GLY A 81 -9.64 10.96 16.90
C GLY A 81 -9.34 12.14 15.98
N SER A 82 -8.05 12.41 15.78
CA SER A 82 -7.53 13.33 14.76
C SER A 82 -6.94 12.56 13.57
N LYS A 83 -6.58 13.25 12.47
CA LYS A 83 -5.92 12.61 11.32
C LYS A 83 -4.61 11.91 11.73
N GLU A 84 -3.87 12.49 12.66
CA GLU A 84 -2.63 11.93 13.19
C GLU A 84 -2.88 10.65 14.02
N SER A 85 -4.02 10.58 14.72
CA SER A 85 -4.39 9.38 15.49
C SER A 85 -4.77 8.18 14.62
N ILE A 86 -5.19 8.41 13.36
CA ILE A 86 -5.52 7.36 12.39
C ILE A 86 -4.24 6.62 11.96
N GLU A 87 -3.13 7.33 11.81
CA GLU A 87 -1.83 6.75 11.44
C GLU A 87 -1.30 5.83 12.54
N GLY A 88 -1.42 6.25 13.80
CA GLY A 88 -1.07 5.42 14.96
C GLY A 88 -1.94 4.16 15.08
N ALA A 89 -3.24 4.27 14.78
CA ALA A 89 -4.16 3.15 14.78
C ALA A 89 -3.83 2.10 13.70
N ASP A 90 -3.45 2.55 12.51
CA ASP A 90 -3.11 1.66 11.39
C ASP A 90 -1.82 0.87 11.66
N ALA A 91 -0.80 1.52 12.25
CA ALA A 91 0.43 0.89 12.68
C ALA A 91 0.17 -0.20 13.74
N GLU A 92 -0.73 0.08 14.70
CA GLU A 92 -1.01 -0.85 15.78
C GLU A 92 -1.83 -2.06 15.34
N LEU A 93 -2.80 -1.91 14.41
CA LEU A 93 -3.47 -3.05 13.79
C LEU A 93 -2.49 -3.94 13.02
N SER A 94 -1.53 -3.33 12.31
CA SER A 94 -0.49 -4.06 11.57
C SER A 94 0.45 -4.83 12.50
N ARG A 95 0.72 -4.28 13.68
CA ARG A 95 1.47 -4.96 14.75
C ARG A 95 0.73 -6.21 15.23
N ILE A 96 -0.58 -6.11 15.49
CA ILE A 96 -1.42 -7.24 15.92
C ILE A 96 -1.44 -8.34 14.86
N GLU A 97 -1.67 -8.00 13.59
CA GLU A 97 -1.65 -8.95 12.48
C GLU A 97 -0.29 -9.67 12.36
N THR A 98 0.81 -8.94 12.56
CA THR A 98 2.17 -9.50 12.49
C THR A 98 2.45 -10.46 13.63
N LEU A 99 2.03 -10.12 14.86
CA LEU A 99 2.20 -10.99 16.02
C LEU A 99 1.46 -12.33 15.85
N ILE A 100 0.23 -12.29 15.33
CA ILE A 100 -0.57 -13.51 15.08
C ILE A 100 0.05 -14.36 13.96
N LYS A 101 0.60 -13.74 12.91
CA LYS A 101 1.31 -14.46 11.85
C LYS A 101 2.59 -15.14 12.35
N ILE A 102 3.35 -14.48 13.23
CA ILE A 102 4.56 -15.05 13.84
C ILE A 102 4.22 -16.24 14.75
N GLU A 103 3.13 -16.16 15.52
CA GLU A 103 2.70 -17.25 16.41
C GLU A 103 2.23 -18.49 15.61
N ASN A 104 1.70 -18.28 14.40
CA ASN A 104 1.29 -19.34 13.49
C ASN A 104 2.44 -19.95 12.65
N GLU A 105 3.62 -19.32 12.59
CA GLU A 105 4.80 -19.80 11.86
C GLU A 105 5.97 -20.16 12.79
N VAL A 106 5.94 -21.38 13.36
CA VAL A 106 7.15 -22.02 13.93
C VAL A 106 7.57 -23.23 13.09
N PRO A 107 8.63 -23.11 12.26
CA PRO A 107 9.42 -24.26 11.83
C PRO A 107 10.78 -24.33 12.54
N LEU A 108 11.12 -25.51 13.07
CA LEU A 108 12.48 -25.86 13.51
C LEU A 108 13.49 -25.70 12.37
N ILE A 109 14.65 -25.06 12.63
CA ILE A 109 15.82 -25.09 11.73
C ILE A 109 17.06 -25.62 12.49
N PRO A 110 17.74 -26.69 12.02
CA PRO A 110 19.01 -27.16 12.56
C PRO A 110 20.22 -26.29 12.16
N SER A 111 21.22 -26.28 13.02
CA SER A 111 22.43 -25.45 13.00
C SER A 111 23.54 -25.94 12.05
N THR A 112 23.75 -25.30 10.89
CA THR A 112 25.01 -25.42 10.11
C THR A 112 25.34 -24.19 9.23
N LEU A 113 25.01 -22.97 9.66
CA LEU A 113 25.28 -21.75 8.86
C LEU A 113 25.92 -20.57 9.62
N LYS A 114 26.56 -20.81 10.78
CA LYS A 114 27.22 -19.74 11.55
C LYS A 114 28.63 -19.35 11.07
N ARG A 115 29.28 -20.16 10.22
CA ARG A 115 30.68 -19.93 9.82
C ARG A 115 30.91 -19.12 8.54
N ARG A 116 29.84 -18.82 7.79
CA ARG A 116 29.96 -18.08 6.50
C ARG A 116 29.59 -16.60 6.61
N GLN A 117 28.81 -16.22 7.64
CA GLN A 117 28.34 -14.85 7.85
C GLN A 117 29.40 -13.93 8.47
N GLU A 118 30.36 -14.48 9.23
CA GLU A 118 31.38 -13.69 9.93
C GLU A 118 32.45 -13.12 8.97
N ASP A 119 32.70 -13.75 7.82
CA ASP A 119 33.65 -13.25 6.81
C ASP A 119 33.04 -12.17 5.89
N GLU A 120 31.73 -12.19 5.67
CA GLU A 120 31.02 -11.20 4.83
C GLU A 120 30.78 -9.86 5.56
N GLU A 121 30.54 -9.90 6.89
CA GLU A 121 30.33 -8.68 7.69
C GLU A 121 31.63 -7.85 7.82
N ARG A 122 32.80 -8.49 7.79
CA ARG A 122 34.11 -7.81 7.85
C ARG A 122 34.40 -6.99 6.59
N VAL A 123 34.09 -7.55 5.41
CA VAL A 123 34.27 -6.87 4.10
C VAL A 123 33.30 -5.69 3.95
N LYS A 124 32.08 -5.82 4.52
CA LYS A 124 31.04 -4.79 4.52
C LYS A 124 31.40 -3.58 5.40
N GLN A 125 32.04 -3.78 6.55
CA GLN A 125 32.49 -2.69 7.42
C GLN A 125 33.62 -1.86 6.78
N GLU A 126 34.56 -2.49 6.08
CA GLU A 126 35.65 -1.78 5.36
C GLU A 126 35.15 -0.91 4.19
N LEU A 127 34.03 -1.28 3.57
CA LEU A 127 33.40 -0.51 2.49
C LEU A 127 32.60 0.69 3.05
N LEU A 128 31.93 0.54 4.20
CA LEU A 128 31.15 1.60 4.85
C LEU A 128 32.03 2.75 5.36
N GLU A 129 33.24 2.48 5.84
CA GLU A 129 34.19 3.52 6.25
C GLU A 129 34.70 4.37 5.08
N LYS A 130 34.80 3.79 3.88
CA LYS A 130 35.14 4.54 2.65
C LYS A 130 34.01 5.51 2.25
N PHE A 131 32.75 5.08 2.34
CA PHE A 131 31.60 5.92 1.99
C PHE A 131 31.36 7.08 2.97
N HIS A 132 31.74 6.95 4.24
CA HIS A 132 31.59 8.02 5.22
C HIS A 132 32.57 9.18 5.04
N ASN A 133 33.76 8.92 4.47
CA ASN A 133 34.76 9.96 4.22
C ASN A 133 34.45 10.81 2.98
N ASP A 134 33.73 10.28 1.99
CA ASP A 134 33.37 11.01 0.77
C ASP A 134 32.16 11.95 0.94
N ARG A 135 31.39 11.81 2.03
CA ARG A 135 30.16 12.58 2.29
C ARG A 135 30.34 13.87 3.11
N LYS A 136 31.58 14.24 3.47
CA LYS A 136 31.88 15.45 4.26
C LYS A 136 32.03 16.75 3.45
N HIS A 137 31.83 16.71 2.14
CA HIS A 137 31.82 17.91 1.30
C HIS A 137 30.55 17.99 0.46
N THR A 138 29.51 18.61 1.02
CA THR A 138 28.65 19.64 0.40
C THR A 138 27.44 19.87 1.30
N SER A 139 27.42 21.02 1.98
CA SER A 139 26.21 21.63 2.54
C SER A 139 25.52 22.44 1.45
N ASP A 140 24.18 22.45 1.43
CA ASP A 140 23.39 23.66 1.71
C ASP A 140 21.88 23.37 1.65
N ASP A 141 21.16 24.18 2.41
CA ASP A 141 19.82 24.02 2.97
C ASP A 141 18.63 24.03 1.99
N ASP A 142 17.63 23.18 2.28
CA ASP A 142 16.19 23.47 2.19
C ASP A 142 15.41 22.44 3.05
N PRO A 143 14.32 22.83 3.75
CA PRO A 143 13.59 21.90 4.62
C PRO A 143 12.76 20.93 3.78
N ILE A 144 13.20 19.68 3.76
CA ILE A 144 12.46 18.56 3.18
C ILE A 144 11.23 18.30 4.06
N ILE A 145 10.05 18.60 3.54
CA ILE A 145 8.79 18.05 4.06
C ILE A 145 8.87 16.53 3.82
N GLU A 146 9.00 15.75 4.89
CA GLU A 146 9.11 14.29 4.79
C GLU A 146 7.86 13.71 4.10
N PRO A 147 8.01 13.01 2.95
CA PRO A 147 6.89 12.35 2.31
C PRO A 147 6.46 11.17 3.19
N SER A 148 5.14 11.05 3.38
CA SER A 148 4.45 9.91 4.01
C SER A 148 5.19 8.58 3.86
N ASN A 149 5.35 7.86 4.96
CA ASN A 149 6.10 6.61 5.17
C ASN A 149 5.64 5.39 4.31
N THR A 150 4.86 5.63 3.25
CA THR A 150 4.28 4.63 2.33
C THR A 150 5.29 4.11 1.29
N PHE A 151 6.32 4.91 0.98
CA PHE A 151 7.40 4.54 0.08
C PHE A 151 8.66 4.21 0.89
N CYS A 152 8.70 3.01 1.45
CA CYS A 152 9.84 2.51 2.19
C CYS A 152 11.02 2.24 1.23
N PRO A 153 12.16 2.95 1.33
CA PRO A 153 13.30 2.75 0.44
C PRO A 153 13.81 1.30 0.44
N GLU A 154 13.71 0.63 1.58
CA GLU A 154 14.09 -0.76 1.78
C GLU A 154 13.37 -1.69 0.80
N ASP A 155 12.09 -1.44 0.52
CA ASP A 155 11.26 -2.24 -0.41
C ASP A 155 11.78 -2.18 -1.85
N PHE A 156 12.37 -1.06 -2.24
CA PHE A 156 12.99 -0.87 -3.56
C PHE A 156 14.39 -1.48 -3.60
N THR A 157 15.18 -1.30 -2.54
CA THR A 157 16.55 -1.86 -2.46
C THR A 157 16.56 -3.39 -2.37
N ALA A 158 15.47 -4.01 -1.90
CA ALA A 158 15.30 -5.45 -1.86
C ALA A 158 15.15 -6.09 -3.25
N ILE A 159 14.93 -5.29 -4.31
CA ILE A 159 14.79 -5.79 -5.67
C ILE A 159 16.14 -6.05 -6.31
N THR A 160 16.41 -7.32 -6.60
CA THR A 160 17.62 -7.72 -7.32
C THR A 160 17.45 -7.54 -8.84
N PRO A 161 18.56 -7.45 -9.60
CA PRO A 161 18.52 -7.42 -11.06
C PRO A 161 17.82 -8.65 -11.67
N GLU A 162 17.96 -9.82 -11.04
CA GLU A 162 17.32 -11.06 -11.48
C GLU A 162 15.80 -10.99 -11.33
N LEU A 163 15.30 -10.47 -10.21
CA LEU A 163 13.87 -10.24 -9.99
C LEU A 163 13.32 -9.22 -11.00
N THR A 164 14.08 -8.14 -11.26
CA THR A 164 13.69 -7.15 -12.28
C THR A 164 13.54 -7.80 -13.65
N SER A 165 14.49 -8.66 -14.04
CA SER A 165 14.44 -9.40 -15.30
C SER A 165 13.26 -10.38 -15.36
N ALA A 166 12.99 -11.09 -14.25
CA ALA A 166 11.86 -12.01 -14.14
C ALA A 166 10.52 -11.27 -14.31
N VAL A 167 10.34 -10.15 -13.61
CA VAL A 167 9.13 -9.31 -13.70
C VAL A 167 8.94 -8.80 -15.12
N LYS A 168 9.97 -8.22 -15.74
CA LYS A 168 9.90 -7.75 -17.13
C LYS A 168 9.47 -8.87 -18.08
N LYS A 169 10.06 -10.06 -17.94
CA LYS A 169 9.71 -11.22 -18.75
C LYS A 169 8.26 -11.67 -18.51
N ALA A 170 7.78 -11.69 -17.27
CA ALA A 170 6.40 -12.04 -16.94
C ALA A 170 5.39 -11.05 -17.55
N LEU A 171 5.65 -9.75 -17.42
CA LEU A 171 4.79 -8.70 -17.99
C LEU A 171 4.76 -8.75 -19.54
N LEU A 172 5.92 -8.94 -20.19
CA LEU A 172 6.01 -9.09 -21.65
C LEU A 172 5.36 -10.38 -22.17
N ASN A 173 5.32 -11.44 -21.37
CA ASN A 173 4.69 -12.71 -21.76
C ASN A 173 3.19 -12.76 -21.47
N THR A 174 2.64 -11.75 -20.79
CA THR A 174 1.21 -11.66 -20.52
C THR A 174 0.53 -10.87 -21.64
N GLY A 175 -0.39 -11.49 -22.38
CA GLY A 175 -0.95 -10.99 -23.64
C GLY A 175 -1.26 -9.49 -23.70
N ARG A 176 -2.35 -9.04 -23.05
CA ARG A 176 -2.77 -7.63 -23.12
C ARG A 176 -1.83 -6.67 -22.38
N VAL A 177 -1.17 -7.17 -21.34
CA VAL A 177 -0.17 -6.42 -20.56
C VAL A 177 1.04 -6.10 -21.42
N ARG A 178 1.48 -7.01 -22.29
CA ARG A 178 2.61 -6.82 -23.20
C ARG A 178 2.50 -5.53 -23.98
N ASN A 179 1.33 -5.22 -24.55
CA ASN A 179 1.15 -4.02 -25.36
C ASN A 179 1.23 -2.75 -24.51
N ALA A 180 0.68 -2.79 -23.29
CA ALA A 180 0.77 -1.70 -22.33
C ALA A 180 2.16 -1.61 -21.66
N PHE A 181 2.97 -2.65 -21.73
CA PHE A 181 4.27 -2.69 -21.08
C PHE A 181 5.42 -2.44 -22.08
N PHE A 182 5.27 -2.80 -23.35
CA PHE A 182 6.33 -2.69 -24.35
C PHE A 182 6.87 -1.26 -24.52
N GLU A 183 5.98 -0.26 -24.43
CA GLU A 183 6.31 1.16 -24.56
C GLU A 183 6.42 1.88 -23.20
N HIS A 184 6.72 1.15 -22.13
CA HIS A 184 6.88 1.76 -20.82
C HIS A 184 8.02 2.79 -20.84
N LYS A 185 7.77 3.98 -20.28
CA LYS A 185 8.82 5.00 -20.10
C LYS A 185 9.72 4.67 -18.92
N ASP A 186 9.10 4.26 -17.82
CA ASP A 186 9.72 3.96 -16.54
C ASP A 186 9.12 2.67 -15.98
N LEU A 187 9.92 1.94 -15.22
CA LEU A 187 9.45 0.78 -14.47
C LEU A 187 10.06 0.84 -13.09
N THR A 188 9.19 0.91 -12.09
CA THR A 188 9.55 0.78 -10.69
C THR A 188 9.02 -0.54 -10.16
N ILE A 189 9.86 -1.29 -9.48
CA ILE A 189 9.50 -2.54 -8.82
C ILE A 189 9.87 -2.40 -7.36
N ARG A 190 9.03 -2.95 -6.48
CA ARG A 190 9.31 -3.03 -5.06
C ARG A 190 8.69 -4.28 -4.45
N VAL A 191 9.27 -4.75 -3.35
CA VAL A 191 8.65 -5.80 -2.52
C VAL A 191 7.60 -5.14 -1.64
N MET A 192 6.44 -5.74 -1.43
CA MET A 192 5.38 -5.13 -0.59
C MET A 192 5.57 -5.40 0.91
N LYS A 193 6.83 -5.49 1.39
CA LYS A 193 7.14 -5.94 2.75
C LYS A 193 6.59 -4.98 3.80
N HIS A 194 6.64 -3.69 3.52
CA HIS A 194 6.09 -2.64 4.40
C HIS A 194 4.70 -2.17 3.93
N GLY A 195 4.01 -3.02 3.17
CA GLY A 195 2.65 -2.79 2.73
C GLY A 195 2.50 -2.23 1.32
N ARG A 196 1.25 -1.98 0.97
CA ARG A 196 0.86 -1.56 -0.37
C ARG A 196 0.75 -0.04 -0.42
N VAL A 197 1.26 0.56 -1.48
CA VAL A 197 1.12 2.01 -1.74
C VAL A 197 -0.31 2.34 -2.12
N TYR A 198 -1.07 1.35 -2.60
CA TYR A 198 -2.47 1.50 -2.98
C TYR A 198 -3.33 0.33 -2.51
N ALA A 199 -4.65 0.57 -2.44
CA ALA A 199 -5.62 -0.44 -2.08
C ALA A 199 -5.74 -1.51 -3.19
N CYS A 200 -5.13 -2.67 -2.96
CA CYS A 200 -5.29 -3.85 -3.79
C CYS A 200 -6.66 -4.50 -3.54
N THR A 201 -7.51 -4.57 -4.57
CA THR A 201 -8.82 -5.23 -4.48
C THR A 201 -8.73 -6.76 -4.38
N ALA A 202 -7.58 -7.33 -4.75
CA ALA A 202 -7.35 -8.77 -4.79
C ALA A 202 -6.68 -9.33 -3.51
N LYS A 203 -6.50 -8.51 -2.47
CA LYS A 203 -5.90 -8.91 -1.18
C LYS A 203 -4.53 -9.63 -1.32
N CYS A 204 -3.64 -9.15 -2.19
CA CYS A 204 -2.31 -9.75 -2.32
C CYS A 204 -1.50 -9.68 -1.02
N ASP A 205 -0.67 -10.71 -0.81
CA ASP A 205 0.23 -10.85 0.34
C ASP A 205 1.40 -9.86 0.30
N ASN A 206 1.99 -9.59 1.46
CA ASN A 206 3.06 -8.61 1.67
C ASN A 206 4.41 -9.07 1.10
N THR A 207 4.52 -10.32 0.66
CA THR A 207 5.71 -10.83 -0.04
C THR A 207 5.65 -10.64 -1.56
N CYS A 208 4.49 -10.24 -2.10
CA CYS A 208 4.32 -10.05 -3.53
C CYS A 208 5.12 -8.83 -4.03
N LEU A 209 5.49 -8.88 -5.31
CA LEU A 209 6.16 -7.76 -5.97
C LEU A 209 5.12 -6.82 -6.55
N GLU A 210 5.34 -5.52 -6.41
CA GLU A 210 4.56 -4.49 -7.04
C GLU A 210 5.37 -3.84 -8.15
N ALA A 211 4.87 -3.97 -9.38
CA ALA A 211 5.45 -3.36 -10.57
C ALA A 211 4.54 -2.23 -11.05
N HIS A 212 5.11 -1.03 -11.17
CA HIS A 212 4.41 0.16 -11.61
C HIS A 212 5.18 0.80 -12.77
N TRP A 213 4.45 1.23 -13.80
CA TRP A 213 5.02 1.86 -14.98
C TRP A 213 4.06 2.87 -15.60
N HIS A 214 4.60 3.75 -16.44
CA HIS A 214 3.83 4.68 -17.24
C HIS A 214 3.95 4.43 -18.73
N ILE A 215 2.89 4.79 -19.44
CA ILE A 215 2.88 4.97 -20.90
C ILE A 215 2.44 6.40 -21.19
N VAL A 216 3.09 7.05 -22.14
CA VAL A 216 2.61 8.30 -22.71
C VAL A 216 2.13 8.05 -24.12
N THR A 217 0.84 8.30 -24.38
CA THR A 217 0.26 8.23 -25.72
C THR A 217 -0.26 9.60 -26.10
N ARG A 218 0.42 10.26 -27.04
CA ARG A 218 0.16 11.66 -27.43
C ARG A 218 0.27 12.59 -26.20
N ASN A 219 -0.85 13.11 -25.71
CA ASN A 219 -0.93 14.03 -24.58
C ASN A 219 -1.60 13.39 -23.34
N VAL A 220 -1.69 12.06 -23.33
CA VAL A 220 -2.28 11.28 -22.24
C VAL A 220 -1.21 10.42 -21.61
N LEU A 221 -1.10 10.51 -20.29
CA LEU A 221 -0.29 9.60 -19.48
C LEU A 221 -1.21 8.53 -18.90
N TYR A 222 -0.85 7.27 -19.06
CA TYR A 222 -1.47 6.16 -18.36
C TYR A 222 -0.50 5.62 -17.32
N SER A 223 -0.96 5.45 -16.08
CA SER A 223 -0.23 4.75 -15.03
C SER A 223 -0.83 3.36 -14.84
N TYR A 224 0.02 2.36 -14.88
CA TYR A 224 -0.34 0.96 -14.67
C TYR A 224 0.33 0.42 -13.42
N ILE A 225 -0.30 -0.59 -12.84
CA ILE A 225 0.27 -1.32 -11.72
C ILE A 225 -0.10 -2.79 -11.81
N ALA A 226 0.82 -3.65 -11.40
CA ALA A 226 0.68 -5.09 -11.40
C ALA A 226 1.25 -5.65 -10.12
N HIS A 227 0.60 -6.68 -9.59
CA HIS A 227 1.14 -7.47 -8.49
C HIS A 227 1.55 -8.85 -9.01
N LEU A 228 2.78 -9.24 -8.71
CA LEU A 228 3.39 -10.49 -9.14
C LEU A 228 3.75 -11.35 -7.93
N SER A 229 3.96 -12.64 -8.18
CA SER A 229 4.53 -13.57 -7.21
C SER A 229 5.87 -13.06 -6.65
N PRO A 230 6.30 -13.50 -5.45
CA PRO A 230 7.56 -13.07 -4.85
C PRO A 230 8.79 -13.32 -5.73
N ASP A 231 8.74 -14.33 -6.60
CA ASP A 231 9.81 -14.65 -7.56
C ASP A 231 9.69 -13.91 -8.90
N GLY A 232 8.69 -13.04 -9.05
CA GLY A 232 8.44 -12.20 -10.21
C GLY A 232 7.99 -12.93 -11.48
N LYS A 233 7.71 -14.24 -11.42
CA LYS A 233 7.41 -15.05 -12.61
C LYS A 233 5.94 -15.11 -12.99
N VAL A 234 5.04 -14.92 -12.01
CA VAL A 234 3.59 -15.06 -12.21
C VAL A 234 2.92 -13.73 -11.95
N LEU A 235 2.14 -13.26 -12.93
CA LEU A 235 1.25 -12.12 -12.73
C LEU A 235 0.04 -12.58 -11.91
N ASN A 236 -0.14 -12.03 -10.70
CA ASN A 236 -1.29 -12.36 -9.86
C ASN A 236 -2.52 -11.58 -10.31
N HIS A 237 -2.40 -10.26 -10.45
CA HIS A 237 -3.46 -9.41 -11.02
C HIS A 237 -2.93 -8.04 -11.45
N LEU A 238 -3.78 -7.31 -12.17
CA LEU A 238 -3.59 -5.90 -12.52
C LEU A 238 -4.40 -5.01 -11.58
N GLY A 239 -3.80 -3.90 -11.13
CA GLY A 239 -4.54 -2.86 -10.43
C GLY A 239 -5.29 -1.93 -11.38
N MET A 240 -5.83 -0.84 -10.83
CA MET A 240 -6.52 0.17 -11.62
C MET A 240 -5.54 0.86 -12.59
N GLU A 241 -5.88 0.92 -13.86
CA GLU A 241 -5.27 1.81 -14.83
C GLU A 241 -5.84 3.22 -14.62
N TYR A 242 -4.99 4.20 -14.38
CA TYR A 242 -5.39 5.61 -14.32
C TYR A 242 -4.87 6.36 -15.55
N GLY A 243 -5.75 7.14 -16.17
CA GLY A 243 -5.39 8.03 -17.27
C GLY A 243 -5.44 9.49 -16.82
N TYR A 244 -4.39 10.22 -17.19
CA TYR A 244 -4.19 11.62 -16.87
C TYR A 244 -4.04 12.45 -18.14
N GLN A 245 -4.65 13.63 -18.14
CA GLN A 245 -4.57 14.57 -19.25
C GLN A 245 -4.48 16.00 -18.73
N TYR A 246 -3.57 16.79 -19.29
CA TYR A 246 -3.51 18.22 -19.01
C TYR A 246 -4.68 18.94 -19.68
N ASN A 247 -5.50 19.63 -18.89
CA ASN A 247 -6.63 20.38 -19.41
C ASN A 247 -6.23 21.82 -19.78
N SER A 248 -6.10 22.07 -21.08
CA SER A 248 -5.78 23.38 -21.64
C SER A 248 -7.00 24.16 -22.13
N MET A 249 -8.24 23.67 -21.95
CA MET A 249 -9.44 24.33 -22.48
C MET A 249 -9.95 25.43 -21.54
N PRO A 250 -9.91 26.72 -21.94
CA PRO A 250 -10.42 27.81 -21.13
C PRO A 250 -11.92 27.66 -20.84
N GLY A 251 -12.36 28.08 -19.64
CA GLY A 251 -13.77 28.04 -19.24
C GLY A 251 -14.27 26.67 -18.80
N THR A 252 -13.43 25.63 -18.81
CA THR A 252 -13.79 24.30 -18.29
C THR A 252 -13.36 24.13 -16.83
N PRO A 253 -14.05 23.26 -16.05
CA PRO A 253 -13.56 22.86 -14.73
C PRO A 253 -12.13 22.31 -14.82
N ASN A 254 -11.29 22.65 -13.83
CA ASN A 254 -9.87 22.25 -13.78
C ASN A 254 -8.99 22.80 -14.93
N PHE A 255 -9.33 23.95 -15.51
CA PHE A 255 -8.47 24.65 -16.48
C PHE A 255 -7.04 24.81 -15.95
N ARG A 256 -6.05 24.54 -16.81
CA ARG A 256 -4.60 24.53 -16.53
C ARG A 256 -4.14 23.51 -15.49
N LYS A 257 -4.95 22.50 -15.19
CA LYS A 257 -4.59 21.41 -14.28
C LYS A 257 -4.51 20.09 -15.03
N THR A 258 -3.69 19.16 -14.52
CA THR A 258 -3.75 17.76 -14.94
C THR A 258 -4.95 17.11 -14.26
N VAL A 259 -5.74 16.36 -15.04
CA VAL A 259 -6.98 15.73 -14.60
C VAL A 259 -6.84 14.22 -14.72
N CYS A 260 -7.17 13.50 -13.65
CA CYS A 260 -7.42 12.07 -13.67
C CYS A 260 -8.81 11.84 -14.28
N PHE A 261 -8.87 11.59 -15.59
CA PHE A 261 -10.12 11.53 -16.35
C PHE A 261 -10.67 10.10 -16.46
N THR A 262 -9.86 9.09 -16.20
CA THR A 262 -10.29 7.69 -16.23
C THR A 262 -9.60 6.86 -15.15
N ALA A 263 -10.35 5.94 -14.57
CA ALA A 263 -9.89 4.90 -13.67
C ALA A 263 -10.54 3.59 -14.10
N LYS A 264 -9.75 2.64 -14.61
CA LYS A 264 -10.22 1.44 -15.27
C LYS A 264 -9.56 0.18 -14.71
N LEU A 265 -10.35 -0.84 -14.36
CA LEU A 265 -9.84 -2.16 -14.03
C LEU A 265 -10.11 -3.11 -15.18
N VAL A 266 -9.09 -3.84 -15.61
CA VAL A 266 -9.23 -4.87 -16.64
C VAL A 266 -8.66 -6.18 -16.09
N SER A 267 -9.34 -7.29 -16.36
CA SER A 267 -8.76 -8.62 -16.10
C SER A 267 -7.54 -8.86 -16.99
N PRO A 268 -6.65 -9.81 -16.62
CA PRO A 268 -5.55 -10.22 -17.49
C PRO A 268 -5.99 -10.66 -18.90
N ASP A 269 -7.19 -11.26 -19.01
CA ASP A 269 -7.80 -11.70 -20.27
C ASP A 269 -8.45 -10.55 -21.07
N GLY A 270 -8.46 -9.34 -20.53
CA GLY A 270 -8.95 -8.15 -21.22
C GLY A 270 -10.42 -7.81 -20.98
N GLN A 271 -11.09 -8.48 -20.04
CA GLN A 271 -12.45 -8.10 -19.66
C GLN A 271 -12.43 -6.81 -18.83
N LEU A 272 -13.26 -5.85 -19.19
CA LEU A 272 -13.45 -4.63 -18.39
C LEU A 272 -14.22 -4.99 -17.12
N LEU A 273 -13.58 -4.83 -15.96
CA LEU A 273 -14.17 -5.13 -14.66
C LEU A 273 -14.74 -3.87 -13.99
N LYS A 274 -14.05 -2.73 -14.17
CA LYS A 274 -14.47 -1.43 -13.61
C LYS A 274 -14.09 -0.31 -14.57
N ASN A 275 -14.94 0.70 -14.67
CA ASN A 275 -14.65 1.93 -15.42
C ASN A 275 -15.30 3.13 -14.72
N GLU A 276 -14.48 4.10 -14.35
CA GLU A 276 -14.89 5.33 -13.68
C GLU A 276 -14.26 6.53 -14.38
N HIS A 277 -14.93 7.68 -14.30
CA HIS A 277 -14.46 8.95 -14.85
C HIS A 277 -14.36 9.99 -13.73
N PRO A 278 -13.31 9.95 -12.90
CA PRO A 278 -13.22 10.79 -11.71
C PRO A 278 -13.24 12.29 -12.03
N ASN A 279 -12.66 12.69 -13.17
CA ASN A 279 -12.54 14.08 -13.61
C ASN A 279 -12.00 15.02 -12.52
N LYS A 280 -11.06 14.50 -11.72
CA LYS A 280 -10.47 15.20 -10.58
C LYS A 280 -9.09 15.76 -10.94
N ALA A 281 -8.84 17.02 -10.57
CA ALA A 281 -7.51 17.61 -10.69
C ALA A 281 -6.51 16.91 -9.76
N VAL A 282 -5.34 16.59 -10.28
CA VAL A 282 -4.24 15.91 -9.56
C VAL A 282 -2.91 16.48 -10.03
N GLU A 283 -1.93 16.52 -9.12
CA GLU A 283 -0.59 17.09 -9.39
C GLU A 283 0.47 16.00 -9.58
N ASN A 284 0.24 14.83 -8.98
CA ASN A 284 1.16 13.69 -8.97
C ASN A 284 0.47 12.42 -9.45
N CYS A 285 1.27 11.47 -9.93
CA CYS A 285 0.78 10.11 -10.19
C CYS A 285 0.31 9.47 -8.88
N ILE A 286 -0.88 8.84 -8.92
CA ILE A 286 -1.49 8.20 -7.75
C ILE A 286 -0.60 7.08 -7.18
N TYR A 287 0.19 6.41 -8.03
CA TYR A 287 0.99 5.25 -7.64
C TYR A 287 2.41 5.54 -7.21
N CYS A 288 3.12 6.49 -7.83
CA CYS A 288 4.51 6.77 -7.46
C CYS A 288 4.72 8.14 -6.82
N GLN A 289 3.66 8.94 -6.71
CA GLN A 289 3.69 10.33 -6.23
C GLN A 289 4.67 11.23 -7.00
N GLN A 290 5.21 10.79 -8.13
CA GLN A 290 6.03 11.63 -8.99
C GLN A 290 5.14 12.70 -9.64
N PRO A 291 5.60 13.96 -9.66
CA PRO A 291 4.85 15.04 -10.28
C PRO A 291 4.81 14.88 -11.79
N PHE A 292 3.67 15.21 -12.41
CA PHE A 292 3.46 14.94 -13.83
C PHE A 292 4.44 15.66 -14.76
N HIS A 293 5.03 16.78 -14.34
CA HIS A 293 6.06 17.46 -15.13
C HIS A 293 7.33 16.61 -15.28
N LYS A 294 7.61 15.66 -14.38
CA LYS A 294 8.74 14.72 -14.51
C LYS A 294 8.40 13.50 -15.37
N LEU A 295 7.12 13.12 -15.45
CA LEU A 295 6.65 11.93 -16.17
C LEU A 295 6.30 12.21 -17.64
N LEU A 296 5.90 13.45 -17.95
CA LEU A 296 5.48 13.89 -19.29
C LEU A 296 6.65 14.38 -20.16
N LEU A 297 7.81 14.69 -19.57
CA LEU A 297 9.07 14.94 -20.29
C LEU A 297 9.69 13.64 -20.81
#